data_AF-A0A9Q1J398-F1
#
_entry.id   AF-A0A9Q1J398-F1
#
_cell.length_a   1.000
_cell.length_b   1.000
_cell.length_c   1.000
_cell.angle_alpha   90.00
_cell.angle_beta   90.00
_cell.angle_gamma   90.00
#
_symmetry.space_group_name_H-M   'P 1'
#
loop_
_entity.id
_entity.type
_entity.pdbx_description
1 polymer ?
#
loop_
_entity_poly.entity_id
_entity_poly.type
_entity_poly.pdbx_seq_one_letter_code
_entity_poly.pdbx_strand_id
1 'polypeptide(L)'
;MKKDATGALGFVPQKDIVYNKLLPYADKLDEESNEILGQIKGNLALAVQVRELWPGVLFWTRKLSTYIRLYGRKFTKEDHVLFVKLLYELVTIPTMEIGMMQGFTRLLVSLLKKKELLSQDDLQLPWRPLYQLYERILYSKTEHLGLNWFPNSVEGALKMLVKSCRPYFPESSTQEMLDEWRPLLCPFDHTMQKAISYLELFLPTILPPEQHHQGFKLWFEELMELWVSVQNLPAWEGTLVNLFARLANDNIGYIDWDPYIPKIFTRFLRSLNLPVGTSHLLVPRYLTNAYDIGHVVLWISSMLGGPSKEAQKQLSGLFNSIATFFHPSNNGRWLMKLMKLLQRLPTTVVRRLHRERYQCATWLPAVPESHRLTEHDVTEFVESMKQPVLLAMFSKTGSLDAAQALQNLALVRPGLVIPPVLEKTYLAMETLTEPHQLTATLSCMIGMARSLVRGGRQFPEGPTHVLPLLMRALPGVDPNDFSKCMITFQFLATFTTLVPLVDCSSALHERDNLTEMERELCSASAEFEDFVLQFID
;
A
#
# COMPACT_ATOMS: atom_id res chain seq x y z
N MET A 1 16.63 -27.40 -5.66
CA MET A 1 15.41 -27.28 -6.49
C MET A 1 15.53 -26.37 -7.73
N LYS A 2 16.59 -25.56 -7.94
CA LYS A 2 16.72 -24.73 -9.17
C LYS A 2 17.21 -25.49 -10.42
N LYS A 3 17.82 -26.68 -10.28
CA LYS A 3 18.42 -27.43 -11.40
C LYS A 3 17.44 -28.33 -12.17
N ASP A 4 16.34 -28.77 -11.55
CA ASP A 4 15.40 -29.70 -12.23
C ASP A 4 14.36 -28.96 -13.09
N ALA A 5 13.98 -27.74 -12.71
CA ALA A 5 13.01 -26.92 -13.46
C ALA A 5 13.53 -26.42 -14.83
N THR A 6 14.85 -26.37 -15.02
CA THR A 6 15.46 -25.95 -16.29
C THR A 6 15.38 -27.01 -17.39
N GLY A 7 15.20 -28.29 -17.04
CA GLY A 7 15.18 -29.39 -18.01
C GLY A 7 13.93 -29.40 -18.88
N ALA A 8 12.75 -29.14 -18.31
CA ALA A 8 11.48 -29.17 -19.03
C ALA A 8 11.15 -27.85 -19.77
N LEU A 9 11.54 -26.70 -19.19
CA LEU A 9 11.20 -25.39 -19.77
C LEU A 9 12.19 -24.90 -20.82
N GLY A 10 13.45 -25.33 -20.78
CA GLY A 10 14.51 -24.83 -21.67
C GLY A 10 14.94 -23.39 -21.42
N PHE A 11 14.36 -22.69 -20.44
CA PHE A 11 14.73 -21.34 -20.03
C PHE A 11 14.44 -21.07 -18.55
N VAL A 12 14.97 -19.96 -18.02
CA VAL A 12 14.74 -19.54 -16.62
C VAL A 12 13.55 -18.57 -16.56
N PRO A 13 12.41 -18.94 -15.91
CA PRO A 13 11.30 -18.02 -15.72
C PRO A 13 11.64 -16.95 -14.67
N GLN A 14 11.12 -15.73 -14.83
CA GLN A 14 11.38 -14.63 -13.90
C GLN A 14 10.53 -14.69 -12.63
N LYS A 15 9.21 -14.89 -12.77
CA LYS A 15 8.27 -14.94 -11.63
C LYS A 15 6.96 -15.62 -12.01
N ASP A 16 6.95 -16.94 -11.90
CA ASP A 16 5.79 -17.81 -12.09
C ASP A 16 4.78 -17.68 -10.93
N ILE A 17 3.54 -18.09 -11.18
CA ILE A 17 2.52 -18.18 -10.13
C ILE A 17 2.77 -19.45 -9.31
N VAL A 18 3.05 -19.27 -8.02
CA VAL A 18 3.39 -20.38 -7.09
C VAL A 18 2.28 -21.44 -7.05
N TYR A 19 1.01 -21.02 -7.11
CA TYR A 19 -0.15 -21.90 -7.01
C TYR A 19 -0.27 -22.92 -8.14
N ASN A 20 0.33 -22.66 -9.31
CA ASN A 20 0.28 -23.58 -10.44
C ASN A 20 0.99 -24.90 -10.13
N LYS A 21 2.00 -24.86 -9.25
CA LYS A 21 2.74 -26.05 -8.80
C LYS A 21 1.95 -26.93 -7.83
N LEU A 22 0.83 -26.42 -7.30
CA LEU A 22 -0.03 -27.13 -6.36
C LEU A 22 -1.21 -27.82 -7.07
N LEU A 23 -1.32 -27.69 -8.39
CA LEU A 23 -2.39 -28.30 -9.16
C LEU A 23 -2.11 -29.79 -9.40
N PRO A 24 -3.13 -30.67 -9.45
CA PRO A 24 -2.96 -32.10 -9.71
C PRO A 24 -2.29 -32.44 -11.05
N TYR A 25 -2.31 -31.50 -12.00
CA TYR A 25 -1.77 -31.62 -13.36
C TYR A 25 -0.61 -30.63 -13.59
N ALA A 26 0.10 -30.25 -12.53
CA ALA A 26 1.21 -29.29 -12.60
C ALA A 26 2.33 -29.72 -13.56
N ASP A 27 2.52 -31.03 -13.72
CA ASP A 27 3.44 -31.68 -14.66
C ASP A 27 3.16 -31.31 -16.13
N LYS A 28 1.90 -31.07 -16.50
CA LYS A 28 1.51 -30.72 -17.88
C LYS A 28 1.64 -29.24 -18.20
N LEU A 29 1.74 -28.39 -17.17
CA LEU A 29 1.69 -26.93 -17.33
C LEU A 29 2.97 -26.35 -17.93
N ASP A 30 4.10 -27.06 -17.85
CA ASP A 30 5.36 -26.61 -18.44
C ASP A 30 5.29 -26.65 -19.97
N GLU A 31 4.90 -27.80 -20.54
CA GLU A 31 4.70 -27.98 -21.98
C GLU A 31 3.62 -27.05 -22.55
N GLU A 32 2.44 -27.02 -21.92
CA GLU A 32 1.33 -26.16 -22.34
C GLU A 32 1.73 -24.68 -22.37
N SER A 33 2.38 -24.20 -21.32
CA SER A 33 2.80 -22.80 -21.24
C SER A 33 3.84 -22.44 -22.29
N ASN A 34 4.76 -23.35 -22.61
CA ASN A 34 5.78 -23.14 -23.63
C ASN A 34 5.17 -23.06 -25.03
N GLU A 35 4.22 -23.94 -25.34
CA GLU A 35 3.50 -23.90 -26.61
C GLU A 35 2.72 -22.59 -26.79
N ILE A 36 1.95 -22.19 -25.77
CA ILE A 36 1.17 -20.95 -25.81
C ILE A 36 2.10 -19.73 -25.94
N LEU A 37 3.22 -19.70 -25.22
CA LEU A 37 4.20 -18.63 -25.32
C LEU A 37 4.81 -18.57 -26.73
N GLY A 38 5.15 -19.72 -27.33
CA GLY A 38 5.64 -19.81 -28.70
C GLY A 38 4.64 -19.23 -29.71
N GLN A 39 3.36 -19.60 -29.59
CA GLN A 39 2.29 -19.05 -30.42
C GLN A 39 2.11 -17.54 -30.25
N ILE A 40 2.16 -17.04 -29.01
CA ILE A 40 2.07 -15.61 -28.72
C ILE A 40 3.23 -14.87 -29.37
N LYS A 41 4.48 -15.33 -29.19
CA LYS A 41 5.66 -14.69 -29.77
C LYS A 41 5.60 -14.65 -31.29
N GLY A 42 5.35 -15.79 -31.92
CA GLY A 42 5.33 -15.91 -33.38
C GLY A 42 4.24 -15.05 -34.02
N ASN A 43 3.00 -15.18 -33.53
CA ASN A 43 1.87 -14.52 -34.16
C ASN A 43 1.74 -13.04 -33.79
N LEU A 44 2.18 -12.61 -32.59
CA LEU A 44 2.24 -11.19 -32.25
C LEU A 44 3.27 -10.47 -33.11
N ALA A 45 4.45 -11.06 -33.29
CA ALA A 45 5.48 -10.50 -34.15
C ALA A 45 5.01 -10.40 -35.61
N LEU A 46 4.40 -11.47 -36.13
CA LEU A 46 3.83 -11.48 -37.47
C LEU A 46 2.76 -10.39 -37.63
N ALA A 47 1.77 -10.34 -36.73
CA ALA A 47 0.69 -9.36 -36.81
C ALA A 47 1.19 -7.91 -36.81
N VAL A 48 2.22 -7.61 -36.00
CA VAL A 48 2.86 -6.28 -36.02
C VAL A 48 3.59 -6.04 -37.34
N GLN A 49 4.33 -7.03 -37.86
CA GLN A 49 5.07 -6.92 -39.11
C GLN A 49 4.14 -6.67 -40.32
N VAL A 50 2.98 -7.33 -40.38
CA VAL A 50 1.97 -7.10 -41.43
C VAL A 50 1.08 -5.88 -41.15
N ARG A 51 1.31 -5.17 -40.03
CA ARG A 51 0.54 -3.99 -39.57
C ARG A 51 -0.95 -4.28 -39.34
N GLU A 52 -1.27 -5.53 -38.99
CA GLU A 52 -2.63 -5.97 -38.69
C GLU A 52 -2.98 -5.66 -37.23
N LEU A 53 -3.21 -4.37 -36.93
CA LEU A 53 -3.57 -3.93 -35.57
C LEU A 53 -4.86 -4.57 -35.07
N TRP A 54 -5.85 -4.70 -35.96
CA TRP A 54 -7.10 -5.39 -35.75
C TRP A 54 -7.37 -6.39 -36.89
N PRO A 55 -7.76 -7.65 -36.59
CA PRO A 55 -7.85 -8.25 -35.25
C PRO A 55 -6.51 -8.71 -34.65
N GLY A 56 -5.46 -8.89 -35.47
CA GLY A 56 -4.20 -9.57 -35.12
C GLY A 56 -3.53 -9.12 -33.81
N VAL A 57 -2.96 -7.92 -33.77
CA VAL A 57 -2.22 -7.43 -32.59
C VAL A 57 -3.11 -7.38 -31.35
N LEU A 58 -4.35 -6.92 -31.48
CA LEU A 58 -5.27 -6.85 -30.34
C LEU A 58 -5.63 -8.24 -29.79
N PHE A 59 -5.75 -9.26 -30.65
CA PHE A 59 -5.99 -10.64 -30.21
C PHE A 59 -4.80 -11.21 -29.43
N TRP A 60 -3.58 -11.11 -29.97
CA TRP A 60 -2.41 -11.71 -29.34
C TRP A 60 -1.95 -10.97 -28.09
N THR A 61 -2.17 -9.65 -28.00
CA THR A 61 -1.98 -8.90 -26.75
C THR A 61 -2.98 -9.33 -25.66
N ARG A 62 -4.25 -9.60 -26.01
CA ARG A 62 -5.22 -10.19 -25.05
C ARG A 62 -4.82 -11.60 -24.62
N LYS A 63 -4.28 -12.42 -25.53
CA LYS A 63 -3.72 -13.73 -25.21
C LYS A 63 -2.52 -13.63 -24.27
N LEU A 64 -1.60 -12.69 -24.51
CA LEU A 64 -0.48 -12.42 -23.59
C LEU A 64 -0.94 -11.94 -22.21
N SER A 65 -1.96 -11.08 -22.15
CA SER A 65 -2.57 -10.67 -20.88
C SER A 65 -3.13 -11.88 -20.11
N THR A 66 -3.80 -12.78 -20.82
CA THR A 66 -4.33 -14.03 -20.25
C THR A 66 -3.22 -14.97 -19.82
N TYR A 67 -2.15 -15.10 -20.61
CA TYR A 67 -0.96 -15.88 -20.26
C TYR A 67 -0.34 -15.38 -18.95
N ILE A 68 -0.16 -14.06 -18.80
CA ILE A 68 0.39 -13.47 -17.57
C ILE A 68 -0.52 -13.72 -16.36
N ARG A 69 -1.84 -13.71 -16.57
CA ARG A 69 -2.83 -13.99 -15.52
C ARG A 69 -2.81 -15.45 -15.08
N LEU A 70 -2.60 -16.39 -15.99
CA LEU A 70 -2.62 -17.83 -15.71
C LEU A 70 -1.25 -18.36 -15.24
N TYR A 71 -0.15 -17.94 -15.87
CA TYR A 71 1.18 -18.52 -15.64
C TYR A 71 2.16 -17.56 -14.97
N GLY A 72 1.81 -16.28 -14.82
CA GLY A 72 2.74 -15.26 -14.33
C GLY A 72 3.73 -14.82 -15.39
N ARG A 73 4.96 -14.48 -15.01
CA ARG A 73 6.04 -14.12 -15.94
C ARG A 73 6.93 -15.34 -16.22
N LYS A 74 6.30 -16.34 -16.84
CA LYS A 74 6.95 -17.58 -17.27
C LYS A 74 7.53 -17.41 -18.68
N PHE A 75 8.48 -16.50 -18.79
CA PHE A 75 9.27 -16.17 -19.99
C PHE A 75 10.61 -15.58 -19.56
N THR A 76 11.59 -15.55 -20.46
CA THR A 76 12.95 -15.04 -20.18
C THR A 76 12.96 -13.55 -19.89
N LYS A 77 14.05 -13.07 -19.30
CA LYS A 77 14.29 -11.62 -19.12
C LYS A 77 14.36 -10.89 -20.45
N GLU A 78 14.99 -11.50 -21.44
CA GLU A 78 15.08 -10.98 -22.81
C GLU A 78 13.69 -10.83 -23.46
N ASP A 79 12.87 -11.89 -23.42
CA ASP A 79 11.51 -11.85 -23.95
C ASP A 79 10.67 -10.77 -23.24
N HIS A 80 10.85 -10.59 -21.94
CA HIS A 80 10.18 -9.54 -21.19
C HIS A 80 10.53 -8.15 -21.70
N VAL A 81 11.82 -7.86 -21.93
CA VAL A 81 12.28 -6.60 -22.50
C VAL A 81 11.70 -6.41 -23.91
N LEU A 82 11.68 -7.45 -24.74
CA LEU A 82 11.10 -7.40 -26.08
C LEU A 82 9.60 -7.08 -26.07
N PHE A 83 8.82 -7.75 -25.21
CA PHE A 83 7.39 -7.47 -25.07
C PHE A 83 7.14 -6.03 -24.61
N VAL A 84 7.93 -5.54 -23.65
CA VAL A 84 7.84 -4.17 -23.16
C VAL A 84 8.15 -3.17 -24.27
N LYS A 85 9.27 -3.32 -24.98
CA LYS A 85 9.66 -2.42 -26.08
C LYS A 85 8.62 -2.42 -27.21
N LEU A 86 8.15 -3.60 -27.62
CA LEU A 86 7.13 -3.72 -28.65
C LEU A 86 5.83 -3.00 -28.27
N LEU A 87 5.33 -3.24 -27.06
CA LEU A 87 4.10 -2.60 -26.59
C LEU A 87 4.26 -1.11 -26.33
N TYR A 88 5.45 -0.69 -25.89
CA TYR A 88 5.78 0.71 -25.71
C TYR A 88 5.64 1.46 -27.05
N GLU A 89 6.31 0.96 -28.09
CA GLU A 89 6.22 1.53 -29.43
C GLU A 89 4.78 1.55 -29.96
N LEU A 90 4.03 0.46 -29.78
CA LEU A 90 2.61 0.37 -30.18
C LEU A 90 1.72 1.40 -29.46
N VAL A 91 1.91 1.62 -28.16
CA VAL A 91 1.14 2.60 -27.38
C VAL A 91 1.45 4.03 -27.82
N THR A 92 2.69 4.30 -28.18
CA THR A 92 3.16 5.65 -28.53
C THR A 92 2.97 6.00 -30.01
N ILE A 93 2.37 5.12 -30.82
CA ILE A 93 2.03 5.40 -32.21
C ILE A 93 1.18 6.69 -32.30
N PRO A 94 1.60 7.70 -33.09
CA PRO A 94 0.77 8.86 -33.38
C PRO A 94 -0.57 8.42 -33.95
N THR A 95 -1.66 9.05 -33.52
CA THR A 95 -3.04 8.75 -33.96
C THR A 95 -3.54 7.32 -33.72
N MET A 96 -2.92 6.54 -32.81
CA MET A 96 -3.47 5.25 -32.39
C MET A 96 -4.90 5.42 -31.84
N GLU A 97 -5.80 4.51 -32.23
CA GLU A 97 -7.17 4.48 -31.71
C GLU A 97 -7.16 4.29 -30.19
N ILE A 98 -7.95 5.11 -29.48
CA ILE A 98 -7.96 5.17 -28.02
C ILE A 98 -8.31 3.80 -27.39
N GLY A 99 -9.26 3.06 -27.98
CA GLY A 99 -9.67 1.74 -27.48
C GLY A 99 -8.52 0.73 -27.50
N MET A 100 -7.79 0.65 -28.63
CA MET A 100 -6.61 -0.20 -28.76
C MET A 100 -5.47 0.26 -27.84
N MET A 101 -5.21 1.57 -27.80
CA MET A 101 -4.19 2.17 -26.93
C MET A 101 -4.43 1.83 -25.45
N GLN A 102 -5.68 1.88 -24.97
CA GLN A 102 -6.01 1.48 -23.60
C GLN A 102 -5.70 -0.01 -23.36
N GLY A 103 -5.98 -0.88 -24.32
CA GLY A 103 -5.67 -2.31 -24.25
C GLY A 103 -4.17 -2.56 -24.10
N PHE A 104 -3.37 -1.93 -24.97
CA PHE A 104 -1.90 -2.03 -24.92
C PHE A 104 -1.33 -1.41 -23.64
N THR A 105 -1.87 -0.26 -23.21
CA THR A 105 -1.49 0.41 -21.96
C THR A 105 -1.68 -0.51 -20.75
N ARG A 106 -2.84 -1.17 -20.62
CA ARG A 106 -3.10 -2.09 -19.50
C ARG A 106 -2.12 -3.26 -19.48
N LEU A 107 -1.78 -3.80 -20.65
CA LEU A 107 -0.83 -4.89 -20.76
C LEU A 107 0.60 -4.44 -20.40
N LEU A 108 1.02 -3.29 -20.90
CA LEU A 108 2.33 -2.71 -20.62
C LEU A 108 2.48 -2.37 -19.13
N VAL A 109 1.46 -1.77 -18.50
CA VAL A 109 1.40 -1.57 -17.05
C VAL A 109 1.50 -2.90 -16.31
N SER A 110 0.84 -3.96 -16.81
CA SER A 110 0.95 -5.29 -16.20
C SER A 110 2.39 -5.83 -16.27
N LEU A 111 3.05 -5.74 -17.41
CA LEU A 111 4.45 -6.19 -17.58
C LEU A 111 5.39 -5.47 -16.60
N LEU A 112 5.28 -4.14 -16.53
CA LEU A 112 6.14 -3.27 -15.70
C LEU A 112 5.74 -3.21 -14.22
N LYS A 113 4.60 -3.81 -13.81
CA LYS A 113 4.08 -3.75 -12.43
C LYS A 113 5.07 -4.26 -11.37
N LYS A 114 5.89 -5.27 -11.71
CA LYS A 114 6.87 -5.87 -10.79
C LYS A 114 8.25 -5.30 -11.09
N LYS A 115 8.48 -4.07 -10.61
CA LYS A 115 9.70 -3.29 -10.86
C LYS A 115 10.98 -4.04 -10.50
N GLU A 116 10.94 -4.97 -9.55
CA GLU A 116 12.13 -5.72 -9.11
C GLU A 116 12.75 -6.63 -10.20
N LEU A 117 12.03 -6.88 -11.31
CA LEU A 117 12.43 -7.85 -12.33
C LEU A 117 13.32 -7.28 -13.44
N LEU A 118 13.23 -5.97 -13.72
CA LEU A 118 14.01 -5.28 -14.75
C LEU A 118 14.69 -4.08 -14.10
N SER A 119 16.00 -3.93 -14.30
CA SER A 119 16.73 -2.71 -13.95
C SER A 119 16.72 -1.72 -15.12
N GLN A 120 17.25 -0.52 -14.86
CA GLN A 120 17.46 0.50 -15.90
C GLN A 120 18.50 0.05 -16.96
N ASP A 121 19.46 -0.80 -16.59
CA ASP A 121 20.44 -1.37 -17.53
C ASP A 121 19.79 -2.32 -18.53
N ASP A 122 18.73 -3.02 -18.11
CA ASP A 122 18.00 -3.95 -18.98
C ASP A 122 17.06 -3.22 -19.95
N LEU A 123 16.51 -2.09 -19.50
CA LEU A 123 15.42 -1.40 -20.17
C LEU A 123 15.55 0.11 -20.00
N GLN A 124 15.65 0.80 -21.14
CA GLN A 124 15.51 2.25 -21.24
C GLN A 124 14.33 2.60 -22.14
N LEU A 125 13.46 3.49 -21.67
CA LEU A 125 12.26 3.96 -22.38
C LEU A 125 12.31 5.49 -22.50
N PRO A 126 12.23 6.06 -23.71
CA PRO A 126 12.30 7.51 -23.88
C PRO A 126 11.05 8.18 -23.32
N TRP A 127 11.15 9.26 -22.55
CA TRP A 127 9.97 9.87 -21.91
C TRP A 127 9.11 10.73 -22.85
N ARG A 128 9.71 11.30 -23.90
CA ARG A 128 9.06 12.28 -24.80
C ARG A 128 7.82 11.74 -25.53
N PRO A 129 7.80 10.52 -26.09
CA PRO A 129 6.58 9.99 -26.71
C PRO A 129 5.41 9.87 -25.74
N LEU A 130 5.65 9.49 -24.49
CA LEU A 130 4.62 9.48 -23.44
C LEU A 130 4.14 10.88 -23.09
N TYR A 131 5.05 11.85 -23.02
CA TYR A 131 4.69 13.25 -22.79
C TYR A 131 3.79 13.79 -23.90
N GLN A 132 4.16 13.57 -25.16
CA GLN A 132 3.36 13.99 -26.32
C GLN A 132 1.99 13.30 -26.34
N LEU A 133 1.93 12.00 -26.02
CA LEU A 133 0.68 11.26 -25.92
C LEU A 133 -0.22 11.82 -24.81
N TYR A 134 0.35 12.11 -23.65
CA TYR A 134 -0.37 12.68 -22.51
C TYR A 134 -0.86 14.09 -22.81
N GLU A 135 -0.02 14.97 -23.36
CA GLU A 135 -0.37 16.33 -23.79
C GLU A 135 -1.51 16.32 -24.82
N ARG A 136 -1.42 15.46 -25.84
CA ARG A 136 -2.44 15.34 -26.90
C ARG A 136 -3.83 15.00 -26.35
N ILE A 137 -3.88 14.14 -25.33
CA ILE A 137 -5.15 13.63 -24.79
C ILE A 137 -5.65 14.57 -23.68
N LEU A 138 -4.84 14.87 -22.67
CA LEU A 138 -5.29 15.60 -21.48
C LEU A 138 -5.38 17.12 -21.68
N TYR A 139 -4.59 17.66 -22.59
CA TYR A 139 -4.60 19.08 -22.93
C TYR A 139 -5.03 19.28 -24.38
N SER A 140 -5.94 18.42 -24.84
CA SER A 140 -6.51 18.45 -26.18
C SER A 140 -7.17 19.80 -26.48
N LYS A 141 -6.68 20.48 -27.51
CA LYS A 141 -7.25 21.75 -28.00
C LYS A 141 -8.61 21.58 -28.68
N THR A 142 -9.05 20.35 -28.92
CA THR A 142 -10.24 20.07 -29.72
C THR A 142 -11.30 19.24 -29.00
N GLU A 143 -11.00 18.73 -27.79
CA GLU A 143 -11.97 18.01 -26.96
C GLU A 143 -13.10 18.92 -26.48
N HIS A 144 -12.76 20.13 -25.98
CA HIS A 144 -13.78 21.11 -25.56
C HIS A 144 -14.65 21.62 -26.72
N LEU A 145 -14.20 21.42 -27.97
CA LEU A 145 -14.96 21.69 -29.19
C LEU A 145 -15.84 20.51 -29.62
N GLY A 146 -15.79 19.38 -28.91
CA GLY A 146 -16.53 18.16 -29.22
C GLY A 146 -15.99 17.35 -30.41
N LEU A 147 -14.80 17.69 -30.93
CA LEU A 147 -14.18 17.02 -32.07
C LEU A 147 -13.50 15.69 -31.68
N ASN A 148 -13.12 15.57 -30.40
CA ASN A 148 -12.53 14.37 -29.83
C ASN A 148 -13.36 13.92 -28.63
N TRP A 149 -13.59 12.61 -28.53
CA TRP A 149 -14.28 12.00 -27.39
C TRP A 149 -13.35 11.00 -26.72
N PHE A 150 -12.83 11.35 -25.54
CA PHE A 150 -12.00 10.45 -24.75
C PHE A 150 -12.84 9.78 -23.66
N PRO A 151 -12.72 8.45 -23.47
CA PRO A 151 -13.31 7.79 -22.31
C PRO A 151 -12.75 8.35 -21.00
N ASN A 152 -13.61 8.52 -19.99
CA ASN A 152 -13.23 9.01 -18.66
C ASN A 152 -12.09 8.21 -17.99
N SER A 153 -11.87 6.97 -18.41
CA SER A 153 -10.82 6.08 -17.87
C SER A 153 -9.43 6.29 -18.48
N VAL A 154 -9.30 7.04 -19.60
CA VAL A 154 -8.03 7.21 -20.32
C VAL A 154 -7.00 7.93 -19.46
N GLU A 155 -7.38 9.01 -18.78
CA GLU A 155 -6.47 9.78 -17.95
C GLU A 155 -5.79 8.90 -16.90
N GLY A 156 -6.57 8.11 -16.15
CA GLY A 156 -6.06 7.21 -15.14
C GLY A 156 -5.13 6.14 -15.73
N ALA A 157 -5.48 5.58 -16.89
CA ALA A 157 -4.65 4.59 -17.57
C ALA A 157 -3.29 5.16 -18.01
N LEU A 158 -3.27 6.37 -18.59
CA LEU A 158 -2.03 7.04 -19.00
C LEU A 158 -1.17 7.46 -17.81
N LYS A 159 -1.78 7.99 -16.73
CA LYS A 159 -1.03 8.29 -15.50
C LYS A 159 -0.37 7.04 -14.93
N MET A 160 -1.08 5.90 -14.92
CA MET A 160 -0.51 4.63 -14.48
C MET A 160 0.58 4.11 -15.41
N LEU A 161 0.45 4.32 -16.72
CA LEU A 161 1.48 3.99 -17.70
C LEU A 161 2.76 4.77 -17.45
N VAL A 162 2.68 6.10 -17.39
CA VAL A 162 3.85 6.95 -17.14
C VAL A 162 4.50 6.58 -15.81
N LYS A 163 3.72 6.39 -14.74
CA LYS A 163 4.23 5.93 -13.44
C LYS A 163 4.98 4.59 -13.52
N SER A 164 4.55 3.68 -14.40
CA SER A 164 5.18 2.37 -14.59
C SER A 164 6.44 2.43 -15.45
N CYS A 165 6.49 3.34 -16.44
CA CYS A 165 7.66 3.52 -17.32
C CYS A 165 8.75 4.41 -16.69
N ARG A 166 8.38 5.30 -15.77
CA ARG A 166 9.26 6.31 -15.19
C ARG A 166 10.58 5.80 -14.58
N PRO A 167 10.64 4.64 -13.89
CA PRO A 167 11.91 4.10 -13.38
C PRO A 167 12.92 3.72 -14.48
N TYR A 168 12.48 3.66 -15.74
CA TYR A 168 13.26 3.22 -16.89
C TYR A 168 13.59 4.39 -17.85
N PHE A 169 13.35 5.63 -17.43
CA PHE A 169 13.74 6.78 -18.24
C PHE A 169 15.27 6.94 -18.25
N PRO A 170 15.89 7.38 -19.37
CA PRO A 170 17.32 7.66 -19.42
C PRO A 170 17.77 8.68 -18.38
N GLU A 171 19.03 8.64 -17.98
CA GLU A 171 19.61 9.52 -16.95
C GLU A 171 19.48 11.02 -17.30
N SER A 172 19.60 11.38 -18.59
CA SER A 172 19.43 12.76 -19.08
C SER A 172 18.00 13.30 -18.95
N SER A 173 17.01 12.43 -18.75
CA SER A 173 15.60 12.79 -18.84
C SER A 173 15.19 13.83 -17.81
N THR A 174 15.75 13.80 -16.60
CA THR A 174 15.42 14.77 -15.55
C THR A 174 15.75 16.18 -16.00
N GLN A 175 16.97 16.41 -16.51
CA GLN A 175 17.40 17.73 -16.97
C GLN A 175 16.53 18.20 -18.14
N GLU A 176 16.30 17.34 -19.13
CA GLU A 176 15.44 17.67 -20.28
C GLU A 176 14.01 18.03 -19.88
N MET A 177 13.43 17.34 -18.90
CA MET A 177 12.10 17.63 -18.36
C MET A 177 12.07 18.98 -17.63
N LEU A 178 13.12 19.29 -16.87
CA LEU A 178 13.23 20.58 -16.19
C LEU A 178 13.37 21.72 -17.21
N ASP A 179 14.21 21.57 -18.23
CA ASP A 179 14.38 22.58 -19.27
C ASP A 179 13.06 22.88 -20.02
N GLU A 180 12.24 21.84 -20.23
CA GLU A 180 10.92 21.96 -20.88
C GLU A 180 9.86 22.63 -19.98
N TRP A 181 9.79 22.25 -18.69
CA TRP A 181 8.66 22.64 -17.83
C TRP A 181 8.96 23.75 -16.83
N ARG A 182 10.22 24.01 -16.50
CA ARG A 182 10.62 25.12 -15.62
C ARG A 182 10.16 26.49 -16.13
N PRO A 183 10.16 26.80 -17.45
CA PRO A 183 9.58 28.04 -17.97
C PRO A 183 8.10 28.24 -17.67
N LEU A 184 7.36 27.16 -17.40
CA LEU A 184 5.92 27.19 -17.09
C LEU A 184 5.64 27.41 -15.60
N LEU A 185 6.68 27.48 -14.74
CA LEU A 185 6.54 27.68 -13.29
C LEU A 185 6.27 29.15 -12.92
N CYS A 186 5.28 29.77 -13.56
CA CYS A 186 4.80 31.11 -13.20
C CYS A 186 3.68 31.00 -12.13
N PRO A 187 3.90 31.37 -10.85
CA PRO A 187 2.91 31.15 -9.78
C PRO A 187 1.57 31.89 -9.97
N PHE A 188 1.56 32.87 -10.87
CA PHE A 188 0.40 33.72 -11.15
C PHE A 188 -0.42 33.27 -12.36
N ASP A 189 0.05 32.25 -13.09
CA ASP A 189 -0.60 31.76 -14.30
C ASP A 189 -1.11 30.32 -14.14
N HIS A 190 -2.13 29.95 -14.90
CA HIS A 190 -2.72 28.61 -14.93
C HIS A 190 -1.71 27.53 -15.41
N THR A 191 -0.67 27.94 -16.12
CA THR A 191 0.43 27.08 -16.59
C THR A 191 1.21 26.42 -15.45
N MET A 192 1.26 27.03 -14.26
CA MET A 192 1.89 26.44 -13.06
C MET A 192 1.24 25.11 -12.68
N GLN A 193 -0.09 25.01 -12.70
CA GLN A 193 -0.78 23.76 -12.36
C GLN A 193 -0.38 22.65 -13.31
N LYS A 194 -0.29 22.97 -14.61
CA LYS A 194 0.12 22.03 -15.65
C LYS A 194 1.56 21.58 -15.46
N ALA A 195 2.48 22.52 -15.21
CA ALA A 195 3.89 22.25 -14.96
C ALA A 195 4.10 21.32 -13.76
N ILE A 196 3.52 21.66 -12.60
CA ILE A 196 3.62 20.83 -11.38
C ILE A 196 3.00 19.44 -11.59
N SER A 197 1.92 19.34 -12.37
CA SER A 197 1.31 18.04 -12.72
C SER A 197 2.24 17.19 -13.59
N TYR A 198 3.00 17.79 -14.51
CA TYR A 198 4.02 17.08 -15.27
C TYR A 198 5.20 16.66 -14.40
N LEU A 199 5.69 17.55 -13.55
CA LEU A 199 6.78 17.25 -12.64
C LEU A 199 6.41 16.10 -11.69
N GLU A 200 5.20 16.12 -11.10
CA GLU A 200 4.70 15.00 -10.29
C GLU A 200 4.62 13.72 -11.10
N LEU A 201 4.08 13.76 -12.31
CA LEU A 201 3.83 12.54 -13.07
C LEU A 201 5.12 11.92 -13.64
N PHE A 202 6.02 12.74 -14.19
CA PHE A 202 7.15 12.28 -15.02
C PHE A 202 8.49 12.27 -14.30
N LEU A 203 8.78 13.17 -13.36
CA LEU A 203 10.13 13.26 -12.79
C LEU A 203 10.57 11.96 -12.09
N PRO A 204 11.65 11.32 -12.56
CA PRO A 204 12.23 10.16 -11.89
C PRO A 204 12.64 10.50 -10.46
N THR A 205 12.35 9.58 -9.56
CA THR A 205 12.66 9.68 -8.11
C THR A 205 13.40 8.44 -7.61
N ILE A 206 13.50 7.39 -8.45
CA ILE A 206 14.26 6.18 -8.19
C ILE A 206 15.45 6.23 -9.14
N LEU A 207 16.60 6.60 -8.62
CA LEU A 207 17.89 6.53 -9.28
C LEU A 207 18.88 5.90 -8.29
N PRO A 208 19.94 5.23 -8.77
CA PRO A 208 20.98 4.78 -7.87
C PRO A 208 21.66 5.98 -7.18
N PRO A 209 22.18 5.80 -5.94
CA PRO A 209 22.79 6.89 -5.16
C PRO A 209 23.87 7.69 -5.89
N GLU A 210 24.64 7.01 -6.74
CA GLU A 210 25.70 7.58 -7.56
C GLU A 210 25.16 8.64 -8.54
N GLN A 211 23.91 8.49 -8.98
CA GLN A 211 23.26 9.32 -10.00
C GLN A 211 22.29 10.34 -9.41
N HIS A 212 22.19 10.49 -8.08
CA HIS A 212 21.30 11.47 -7.45
C HIS A 212 21.55 12.91 -7.91
N HIS A 213 22.78 13.23 -8.32
CA HIS A 213 23.17 14.52 -8.88
C HIS A 213 22.50 14.86 -10.22
N GLN A 214 22.08 13.84 -10.99
CA GLN A 214 21.32 13.97 -12.24
C GLN A 214 19.81 13.78 -12.02
N GLY A 215 19.41 13.48 -10.77
CA GLY A 215 18.05 13.22 -10.37
C GLY A 215 17.48 14.38 -9.56
N PHE A 216 17.02 14.05 -8.36
CA PHE A 216 16.31 15.00 -7.51
C PHE A 216 17.14 16.20 -7.05
N LYS A 217 18.48 16.08 -7.00
CA LYS A 217 19.34 17.20 -6.60
C LYS A 217 19.29 18.38 -7.59
N LEU A 218 18.82 18.17 -8.81
CA LEU A 218 18.67 19.24 -9.81
C LEU A 218 17.49 20.18 -9.52
N TRP A 219 16.47 19.72 -8.78
CA TRP A 219 15.21 20.45 -8.62
C TRP A 219 14.68 20.51 -7.18
N PHE A 220 15.19 19.67 -6.27
CA PHE A 220 14.66 19.54 -4.92
C PHE A 220 14.67 20.87 -4.16
N GLU A 221 15.82 21.54 -4.08
CA GLU A 221 15.97 22.79 -3.33
C GLU A 221 15.05 23.88 -3.87
N GLU A 222 15.05 24.09 -5.20
CA GLU A 222 14.18 25.09 -5.86
C GLU A 222 12.70 24.84 -5.57
N LEU A 223 12.22 23.61 -5.76
CA LEU A 223 10.81 23.30 -5.55
C LEU A 223 10.44 23.31 -4.05
N MET A 224 11.38 22.99 -3.17
CA MET A 224 11.16 23.02 -1.73
C MET A 224 11.08 24.46 -1.21
N GLU A 225 11.95 25.35 -1.69
CA GLU A 225 11.89 26.78 -1.42
C GLU A 225 10.58 27.41 -1.95
N LEU A 226 10.18 27.05 -3.18
CA LEU A 226 8.89 27.44 -3.74
C LEU A 226 7.75 26.99 -2.82
N TRP A 227 7.75 25.71 -2.41
CA TRP A 227 6.72 25.19 -1.52
C TRP A 227 6.69 25.93 -0.18
N VAL A 228 7.85 26.16 0.45
CA VAL A 228 7.98 26.86 1.74
C VAL A 228 7.50 28.31 1.66
N SER A 229 7.81 29.01 0.57
CA SER A 229 7.46 30.44 0.39
C SER A 229 5.95 30.66 0.22
N VAL A 230 5.23 29.69 -0.35
CA VAL A 230 3.79 29.79 -0.64
C VAL A 230 2.95 29.38 0.58
N GLN A 231 2.03 30.24 1.01
CA GLN A 231 1.20 30.01 2.21
C GLN A 231 -0.32 29.98 1.93
N ASN A 232 -0.75 30.22 0.68
CA ASN A 232 -2.15 30.40 0.29
C ASN A 232 -2.86 29.11 -0.17
N LEU A 233 -2.25 27.92 -0.01
CA LEU A 233 -2.83 26.62 -0.38
C LEU A 233 -3.35 26.55 -1.84
N PRO A 234 -2.52 26.88 -2.85
CA PRO A 234 -2.94 26.82 -4.24
C PRO A 234 -3.24 25.39 -4.67
N ALA A 235 -4.06 25.23 -5.72
CA ALA A 235 -4.51 23.93 -6.20
C ALA A 235 -3.35 22.98 -6.58
N TRP A 236 -2.21 23.54 -7.01
CA TRP A 236 -1.04 22.76 -7.41
C TRP A 236 -0.22 22.24 -6.23
N GLU A 237 -0.37 22.83 -5.04
CA GLU A 237 0.44 22.47 -3.88
C GLU A 237 0.27 21.01 -3.47
N GLY A 238 -0.96 20.49 -3.50
CA GLY A 238 -1.22 19.08 -3.20
C GLY A 238 -0.51 18.13 -4.18
N THR A 239 -0.35 18.55 -5.44
CA THR A 239 0.37 17.77 -6.45
C THR A 239 1.88 17.77 -6.17
N LEU A 240 2.41 18.90 -5.70
CA LEU A 240 3.81 19.00 -5.28
C LEU A 240 4.10 18.17 -4.02
N VAL A 241 3.19 18.14 -3.05
CA VAL A 241 3.27 17.27 -1.87
C VAL A 241 3.33 15.79 -2.27
N ASN A 242 2.57 15.38 -3.30
CA ASN A 242 2.63 14.01 -3.80
C ASN A 242 4.02 13.66 -4.37
N LEU A 243 4.66 14.61 -5.06
CA LEU A 243 6.03 14.46 -5.57
C LEU A 243 7.04 14.30 -4.42
N PHE A 244 6.98 15.17 -3.38
CA PHE A 244 7.86 15.07 -2.22
C PHE A 244 7.65 13.78 -1.42
N ALA A 245 6.39 13.35 -1.24
CA ALA A 245 6.09 12.10 -0.56
C ALA A 245 6.71 10.89 -1.28
N ARG A 246 6.63 10.88 -2.63
CA ARG A 246 7.30 9.85 -3.45
C ARG A 246 8.82 9.93 -3.30
N LEU A 247 9.38 11.13 -3.43
CA LEU A 247 10.82 11.37 -3.33
C LEU A 247 11.37 10.87 -1.99
N ALA A 248 10.71 11.22 -0.88
CA ALA A 248 11.08 10.82 0.46
C ALA A 248 11.07 9.29 0.62
N ASN A 249 10.03 8.62 0.12
CA ASN A 249 9.94 7.16 0.20
C ASN A 249 11.01 6.46 -0.62
N ASP A 250 11.32 6.96 -1.81
CA ASP A 250 12.27 6.31 -2.69
C ASP A 250 13.72 6.49 -2.19
N ASN A 251 14.01 7.61 -1.52
CA ASN A 251 15.37 8.04 -1.14
C ASN A 251 15.58 8.22 0.38
N ILE A 252 15.04 7.31 1.19
CA ILE A 252 15.21 7.32 2.65
C ILE A 252 16.71 7.29 2.99
N GLY A 253 17.16 8.28 3.78
CA GLY A 253 18.55 8.43 4.22
C GLY A 253 19.47 9.23 3.30
N TYR A 254 18.95 9.79 2.20
CA TYR A 254 19.73 10.60 1.25
C TYR A 254 19.32 12.09 1.20
N ILE A 255 18.21 12.45 1.85
CA ILE A 255 17.72 13.84 1.95
C ILE A 255 17.57 14.15 3.43
N ASP A 256 18.17 15.27 3.85
CA ASP A 256 17.94 15.82 5.18
C ASP A 256 16.63 16.61 5.20
N TRP A 257 15.63 16.03 5.86
CA TRP A 257 14.31 16.66 5.99
C TRP A 257 14.21 17.55 7.23
N ASP A 258 15.14 17.46 8.18
CA ASP A 258 15.04 18.10 9.50
C ASP A 258 14.70 19.60 9.46
N PRO A 259 15.30 20.42 8.59
CA PRO A 259 14.96 21.85 8.48
C PRO A 259 13.50 22.11 8.12
N TYR A 260 12.86 21.15 7.46
CA TYR A 260 11.50 21.29 6.92
C TYR A 260 10.44 20.58 7.77
N ILE A 261 10.81 19.59 8.59
CA ILE A 261 9.88 18.76 9.38
C ILE A 261 8.83 19.61 10.12
N PRO A 262 9.17 20.66 10.90
CA PRO A 262 8.16 21.44 11.63
C PRO A 262 7.11 22.09 10.71
N LYS A 263 7.54 22.60 9.55
CA LYS A 263 6.65 23.20 8.55
C LYS A 263 5.76 22.16 7.89
N ILE A 264 6.32 20.98 7.58
CA ILE A 264 5.61 19.84 7.01
C ILE A 264 4.46 19.40 7.93
N PHE A 265 4.75 19.11 9.20
CA PHE A 265 3.73 18.71 10.17
C PHE A 265 2.69 19.80 10.43
N THR A 266 3.10 21.08 10.46
CA THR A 266 2.17 22.20 10.59
C THR A 266 1.20 22.27 9.41
N ARG A 267 1.69 22.11 8.17
CA ARG A 267 0.81 22.11 6.98
C ARG A 267 -0.08 20.88 6.92
N PHE A 268 0.41 19.71 7.36
CA PHE A 268 -0.42 18.52 7.52
C PHE A 268 -1.56 18.75 8.50
N LEU A 269 -1.28 19.28 9.69
CA LEU A 269 -2.30 19.61 10.69
C LEU A 269 -3.33 20.61 10.12
N ARG A 270 -2.88 21.66 9.43
CA ARG A 270 -3.77 22.61 8.75
C ARG A 270 -4.65 21.95 7.69
N SER A 271 -4.11 20.99 6.93
CA SER A 271 -4.84 20.27 5.87
C SER A 271 -5.98 19.36 6.39
N LEU A 272 -5.94 19.01 7.68
CA LEU A 272 -7.01 18.27 8.36
C LEU A 272 -8.26 19.13 8.55
N ASN A 273 -8.16 20.46 8.45
CA ASN A 273 -9.25 21.42 8.57
C ASN A 273 -10.08 21.23 9.86
N LEU A 274 -9.39 21.05 10.99
CA LEU A 274 -10.03 20.85 12.29
C LEU A 274 -10.64 22.18 12.80
N PRO A 275 -11.86 22.16 13.37
CA PRO A 275 -12.42 23.34 14.01
C PRO A 275 -11.69 23.61 15.32
N VAL A 276 -10.92 24.69 15.37
CA VAL A 276 -10.19 25.12 16.56
C VAL A 276 -10.63 26.54 16.93
N GLY A 277 -10.98 26.75 18.20
CA GLY A 277 -11.40 28.07 18.73
C GLY A 277 -12.91 28.26 18.87
N THR A 278 -13.31 29.29 19.61
CA THR A 278 -14.70 29.68 19.87
C THR A 278 -15.26 30.50 18.70
N SER A 279 -16.29 29.99 18.03
CA SER A 279 -17.20 30.73 17.12
C SER A 279 -16.60 31.44 15.90
N HIS A 280 -15.32 31.31 15.58
CA HIS A 280 -14.77 31.76 14.31
C HIS A 280 -15.15 30.78 13.20
N LEU A 281 -16.26 31.06 12.52
CA LEU A 281 -16.60 30.44 11.24
C LEU A 281 -15.53 30.87 10.22
N LEU A 282 -14.45 30.09 10.10
CA LEU A 282 -13.64 30.11 8.90
C LEU A 282 -14.55 29.60 7.77
N VAL A 283 -15.15 30.50 6.99
CA VAL A 283 -15.75 30.16 5.69
C VAL A 283 -14.56 29.89 4.77
N PRO A 284 -14.18 28.63 4.53
CA PRO A 284 -12.90 28.38 3.91
C PRO A 284 -13.05 28.66 2.42
N ARG A 285 -12.36 29.69 1.91
CA ARG A 285 -12.24 29.92 0.46
C ARG A 285 -11.64 28.71 -0.28
N TYR A 286 -10.97 27.79 0.43
CA TYR A 286 -10.13 26.72 -0.15
C TYR A 286 -10.37 25.32 0.46
N LEU A 287 -11.60 24.99 0.91
CA LEU A 287 -11.96 23.66 1.46
C LEU A 287 -11.59 22.47 0.55
N THR A 288 -11.38 22.72 -0.74
CA THR A 288 -11.14 21.72 -1.79
C THR A 288 -9.69 21.23 -1.87
N ASN A 289 -8.70 21.97 -1.33
CA ASN A 289 -7.28 21.66 -1.50
C ASN A 289 -6.65 20.97 -0.29
N ALA A 290 -7.36 19.99 0.28
CA ALA A 290 -6.77 19.17 1.32
C ALA A 290 -5.79 18.16 0.73
N TYR A 291 -4.66 17.97 1.39
CA TYR A 291 -3.70 16.95 0.98
C TYR A 291 -4.30 15.55 1.04
N ASP A 292 -3.90 14.71 0.09
CA ASP A 292 -4.26 13.30 0.10
C ASP A 292 -3.55 12.59 1.26
N ILE A 293 -4.34 11.99 2.16
CA ILE A 293 -3.83 11.32 3.35
C ILE A 293 -2.86 10.18 3.00
N GLY A 294 -3.02 9.52 1.85
CA GLY A 294 -2.09 8.48 1.39
C GLY A 294 -0.66 9.01 1.16
N HIS A 295 -0.53 10.20 0.59
CA HIS A 295 0.78 10.83 0.37
C HIS A 295 1.34 11.45 1.65
N VAL A 296 0.47 12.01 2.50
CA VAL A 296 0.87 12.49 3.83
C VAL A 296 1.49 11.36 4.67
N VAL A 297 0.82 10.20 4.77
CA VAL A 297 1.37 9.08 5.55
C VAL A 297 2.64 8.51 4.92
N LEU A 298 2.74 8.51 3.58
CA LEU A 298 3.94 8.08 2.88
C LEU A 298 5.12 8.98 3.25
N TRP A 299 4.93 10.30 3.20
CA TRP A 299 5.96 11.27 3.54
C TRP A 299 6.39 11.16 5.01
N ILE A 300 5.42 11.16 5.96
CA ILE A 300 5.69 10.97 7.39
C ILE A 300 6.48 9.68 7.60
N SER A 301 5.98 8.56 7.10
CA SER A 301 6.61 7.26 7.29
C SER A 301 7.99 7.15 6.70
N SER A 302 8.36 7.99 5.73
CA SER A 302 9.68 8.01 5.09
C SER A 302 10.68 8.87 5.85
N MET A 303 10.21 9.87 6.60
CA MET A 303 11.03 10.75 7.45
C MET A 303 11.33 10.15 8.84
N LEU A 304 10.63 9.08 9.26
CA LEU A 304 10.91 8.41 10.54
C LEU A 304 12.28 7.69 10.53
N GLY A 305 12.82 7.41 11.71
CA GLY A 305 14.13 6.76 11.86
C GLY A 305 15.30 7.72 11.58
N GLY A 306 16.50 7.17 11.38
CA GLY A 306 17.70 8.01 11.25
C GLY A 306 18.27 8.47 12.61
N PRO A 307 19.34 9.27 12.58
CA PRO A 307 19.99 9.79 13.78
C PRO A 307 19.13 10.84 14.49
N SER A 308 18.40 11.67 13.73
CA SER A 308 17.47 12.66 14.27
C SER A 308 16.11 12.04 14.57
N LYS A 309 15.55 12.35 15.74
CA LYS A 309 14.20 11.87 16.14
C LYS A 309 13.14 12.96 16.04
N GLU A 310 13.43 14.06 15.34
CA GLU A 310 12.51 15.20 15.22
C GLU A 310 11.20 14.80 14.52
N ALA A 311 11.26 13.93 13.50
CA ALA A 311 10.06 13.41 12.83
C ALA A 311 9.12 12.66 13.80
N GLN A 312 9.68 11.82 14.67
CA GLN A 312 8.91 11.06 15.67
C GLN A 312 8.33 11.98 16.74
N LYS A 313 9.10 12.97 17.20
CA LYS A 313 8.63 13.99 18.15
C LYS A 313 7.46 14.80 17.60
N GLN A 314 7.55 15.26 16.35
CA GLN A 314 6.47 16.00 15.68
C GLN A 314 5.26 15.12 15.40
N LEU A 315 5.45 13.83 15.13
CA LEU A 315 4.37 12.86 15.01
C LEU A 315 3.62 12.65 16.33
N SER A 316 4.33 12.47 17.44
CA SER A 316 3.73 12.41 18.78
C SER A 316 2.97 13.70 19.11
N GLY A 317 3.56 14.86 18.81
CA GLY A 317 2.92 16.17 18.95
C GLY A 317 1.63 16.30 18.12
N LEU A 318 1.65 15.83 16.87
CA LEU A 318 0.48 15.79 16.00
C LEU A 318 -0.64 14.95 16.61
N PHE A 319 -0.37 13.69 17.00
CA PHE A 319 -1.39 12.81 17.60
C PHE A 319 -1.92 13.34 18.92
N ASN A 320 -1.07 13.93 19.76
CA ASN A 320 -1.51 14.62 20.98
C ASN A 320 -2.45 15.78 20.68
N SER A 321 -2.16 16.57 19.64
CA SER A 321 -2.99 17.73 19.24
C SER A 321 -4.36 17.33 18.69
N ILE A 322 -4.47 16.15 18.07
CA ILE A 322 -5.70 15.67 17.45
C ILE A 322 -6.44 14.62 18.29
N ALA A 323 -5.91 14.20 19.44
CA ALA A 323 -6.45 13.12 20.26
C ALA A 323 -7.93 13.35 20.65
N THR A 324 -8.30 14.58 21.00
CA THR A 324 -9.67 14.95 21.39
C THR A 324 -10.68 14.79 20.26
N PHE A 325 -10.24 14.84 19.00
CA PHE A 325 -11.09 14.64 17.81
C PHE A 325 -11.34 13.16 17.49
N PHE A 326 -10.63 12.23 18.15
CA PHE A 326 -10.89 10.79 18.05
C PHE A 326 -11.88 10.29 19.11
N HIS A 327 -12.24 11.10 20.10
CA HIS A 327 -13.19 10.71 21.13
C HIS A 327 -14.57 10.44 20.50
N PRO A 328 -15.27 9.34 20.85
CA PRO A 328 -16.57 8.97 20.25
C PRO A 328 -17.66 10.04 20.29
N SER A 329 -17.62 10.91 21.32
CA SER A 329 -18.54 12.04 21.46
C SER A 329 -18.21 13.23 20.54
N ASN A 330 -16.98 13.33 20.03
CA ASN A 330 -16.52 14.42 19.19
C ASN A 330 -16.53 14.00 17.71
N ASN A 331 -17.73 13.92 17.14
CA ASN A 331 -17.92 13.49 15.76
C ASN A 331 -18.16 14.69 14.82
N GLY A 332 -17.57 14.64 13.62
CA GLY A 332 -17.69 15.70 12.64
C GLY A 332 -17.05 15.35 11.30
N ARG A 333 -17.07 16.30 10.36
CA ARG A 333 -16.62 16.09 8.97
C ARG A 333 -15.13 15.72 8.86
N TRP A 334 -14.31 16.10 9.85
CA TRP A 334 -12.88 15.78 9.90
C TRP A 334 -12.62 14.29 10.15
N LEU A 335 -13.54 13.58 10.81
CA LEU A 335 -13.31 12.22 11.30
C LEU A 335 -12.98 11.24 10.16
N MET A 336 -13.59 11.40 8.99
CA MET A 336 -13.27 10.58 7.81
C MET A 336 -11.79 10.67 7.39
N LYS A 337 -11.17 11.84 7.50
CA LYS A 337 -9.74 12.01 7.19
C LYS A 337 -8.86 11.50 8.32
N LEU A 338 -9.25 11.77 9.56
CA LEU A 338 -8.53 11.31 10.75
C LEU A 338 -8.48 9.77 10.84
N MET A 339 -9.61 9.09 10.56
CA MET A 339 -9.67 7.64 10.52
C MET A 339 -8.79 7.05 9.41
N LYS A 340 -8.79 7.66 8.21
CA LYS A 340 -7.86 7.28 7.13
C LYS A 340 -6.39 7.47 7.51
N LEU A 341 -6.06 8.55 8.24
CA LEU A 341 -4.70 8.80 8.72
C LEU A 341 -4.29 7.69 9.70
N LEU A 342 -5.17 7.40 10.65
CA LEU A 342 -5.00 6.40 11.69
C LEU A 342 -4.86 4.97 11.12
N GLN A 343 -5.64 4.63 10.10
CA GLN A 343 -5.61 3.35 9.40
C GLN A 343 -4.36 3.18 8.51
N ARG A 344 -4.03 4.20 7.71
CA ARG A 344 -3.00 4.08 6.67
C ARG A 344 -1.57 4.27 7.16
N LEU A 345 -1.37 5.02 8.25
CA LEU A 345 -0.02 5.28 8.75
C LEU A 345 0.66 4.00 9.28
N PRO A 346 0.05 3.18 10.16
CA PRO A 346 0.63 1.91 10.60
C PRO A 346 0.87 0.95 9.42
N THR A 347 -0.07 0.91 8.47
CA THR A 347 0.07 0.10 7.25
C THR A 347 1.33 0.48 6.46
N THR A 348 1.63 1.77 6.36
CA THR A 348 2.79 2.26 5.59
C THR A 348 4.10 2.00 6.35
N VAL A 349 4.11 2.16 7.67
CA VAL A 349 5.27 1.81 8.52
C VAL A 349 5.57 0.31 8.48
N VAL A 350 4.54 -0.57 8.51
CA VAL A 350 4.71 -2.02 8.34
C VAL A 350 5.31 -2.36 6.97
N ARG A 351 4.87 -1.69 5.89
CA ARG A 351 5.47 -1.87 4.55
C ARG A 351 6.93 -1.42 4.53
N ARG A 352 7.27 -0.32 5.20
CA ARG A 352 8.67 0.14 5.34
C ARG A 352 9.52 -0.87 6.11
N LEU A 353 9.03 -1.37 7.25
CA LEU A 353 9.72 -2.42 8.01
C LEU A 353 9.91 -3.70 7.18
N HIS A 354 8.93 -4.06 6.35
CA HIS A 354 9.07 -5.18 5.42
C HIS A 354 10.19 -4.94 4.40
N ARG A 355 10.22 -3.75 3.78
CA ARG A 355 11.29 -3.33 2.86
C ARG A 355 12.68 -3.36 3.52
N GLU A 356 12.79 -2.95 4.78
CA GLU A 356 14.07 -2.85 5.48
C GLU A 356 14.60 -4.20 6.01
N ARG A 357 13.71 -5.11 6.42
CA ARG A 357 14.09 -6.32 7.18
C ARG A 357 13.90 -7.64 6.44
N TYR A 358 12.92 -7.73 5.55
CA TYR A 358 12.47 -9.01 4.97
C TYR A 358 12.54 -9.05 3.45
N GLN A 359 12.56 -7.89 2.79
CA GLN A 359 12.67 -7.83 1.34
C GLN A 359 14.06 -8.29 0.89
N CYS A 360 14.09 -9.21 -0.09
CA CYS A 360 15.33 -9.64 -0.71
C CYS A 360 16.01 -8.49 -1.46
N ALA A 361 17.34 -8.55 -1.59
CA ALA A 361 18.08 -7.58 -2.39
C ALA A 361 17.56 -7.55 -3.84
N THR A 362 17.38 -6.35 -4.37
CA THR A 362 16.95 -6.08 -5.75
C THR A 362 17.80 -4.92 -6.29
N TRP A 363 17.63 -4.56 -7.56
CA TRP A 363 18.31 -3.39 -8.12
C TRP A 363 17.83 -2.05 -7.51
N LEU A 364 16.67 -2.04 -6.84
CA LEU A 364 16.15 -0.85 -6.19
C LEU A 364 17.07 -0.42 -5.04
N PRO A 365 17.29 0.89 -4.82
CA PRO A 365 18.10 1.37 -3.71
C PRO A 365 17.61 0.84 -2.36
N ALA A 366 18.52 0.15 -1.66
CA ALA A 366 18.29 -0.30 -0.30
C ALA A 366 18.34 0.88 0.67
N VAL A 367 17.59 0.79 1.76
CA VAL A 367 17.64 1.79 2.83
C VAL A 367 18.96 1.64 3.60
N PRO A 368 19.77 2.72 3.72
CA PRO A 368 21.00 2.70 4.49
C PRO A 368 20.78 2.27 5.94
N GLU A 369 21.72 1.53 6.54
CA GLU A 369 21.58 1.01 7.90
C GLU A 369 21.37 2.12 8.94
N SER A 370 22.00 3.28 8.76
CA SER A 370 21.86 4.45 9.63
C SER A 370 20.43 5.01 9.70
N HIS A 371 19.59 4.72 8.70
CA HIS A 371 18.21 5.24 8.59
C HIS A 371 17.15 4.14 8.66
N ARG A 372 17.52 2.90 8.97
CA ARG A 372 16.54 1.84 9.24
C ARG A 372 15.84 2.09 10.59
N LEU A 373 14.60 1.65 10.69
CA LEU A 373 13.83 1.74 11.93
C LEU A 373 14.35 0.75 12.97
N THR A 374 14.88 1.29 14.06
CA THR A 374 15.33 0.50 15.21
C THR A 374 14.15 -0.06 16.01
N GLU A 375 14.41 -1.02 16.90
CA GLU A 375 13.35 -1.49 17.80
C GLU A 375 12.79 -0.37 18.70
N HIS A 376 13.63 0.58 19.12
CA HIS A 376 13.17 1.71 19.91
C HIS A 376 12.25 2.63 19.10
N ASP A 377 12.63 2.97 17.86
CA ASP A 377 11.81 3.80 16.96
C ASP A 377 10.41 3.21 16.73
N VAL A 378 10.34 1.89 16.54
CA VAL A 378 9.07 1.19 16.35
C VAL A 378 8.21 1.24 17.62
N THR A 379 8.82 1.14 18.80
CA THR A 379 8.12 1.24 20.07
C THR A 379 7.54 2.64 20.28
N GLU A 380 8.34 3.70 20.11
CA GLU A 380 7.86 5.09 20.23
C GLU A 380 6.75 5.41 19.24
N PHE A 381 6.86 4.90 18.00
CA PHE A 381 5.81 5.02 17.00
C PHE A 381 4.49 4.41 17.50
N VAL A 382 4.52 3.18 18.02
CA VAL A 382 3.31 2.51 18.51
C VAL A 382 2.71 3.25 19.71
N GLU A 383 3.55 3.72 20.65
CA GLU A 383 3.09 4.49 21.81
C GLU A 383 2.39 5.79 21.39
N SER A 384 2.93 6.50 20.40
CA SER A 384 2.35 7.77 19.90
C SER A 384 0.92 7.59 19.33
N MET A 385 0.62 6.41 18.79
CA MET A 385 -0.67 6.12 18.17
C MET A 385 -1.64 5.35 19.07
N LYS A 386 -1.15 4.70 20.13
CA LYS A 386 -1.92 3.79 20.99
C LYS A 386 -3.21 4.43 21.51
N GLN A 387 -3.13 5.59 22.13
CA GLN A 387 -4.31 6.25 22.72
C GLN A 387 -5.34 6.70 21.67
N PRO A 388 -4.96 7.43 20.58
CA PRO A 388 -5.89 7.76 19.51
C PRO A 388 -6.60 6.55 18.90
N VAL A 389 -5.89 5.43 18.70
CA VAL A 389 -6.47 4.20 18.13
C VAL A 389 -7.48 3.56 19.09
N LEU A 390 -7.17 3.52 20.38
CA LEU A 390 -8.09 2.99 21.39
C LEU A 390 -9.36 3.86 21.55
N LEU A 391 -9.25 5.18 21.38
CA LEU A 391 -10.42 6.07 21.35
C LEU A 391 -11.25 5.85 20.07
N ALA A 392 -10.57 5.73 18.93
CA ALA A 392 -11.20 5.50 17.63
C ALA A 392 -11.94 4.17 17.52
N MET A 393 -11.57 3.16 18.32
CA MET A 393 -12.24 1.86 18.37
C MET A 393 -13.75 1.99 18.60
N PHE A 394 -14.17 2.93 19.45
CA PHE A 394 -15.57 3.16 19.79
C PHE A 394 -16.21 4.27 18.95
N SER A 395 -15.64 4.60 17.79
CA SER A 395 -16.19 5.61 16.90
C SER A 395 -17.61 5.27 16.44
N LYS A 396 -18.48 6.29 16.39
CA LYS A 396 -19.84 6.18 15.85
C LYS A 396 -19.90 5.92 14.34
N THR A 397 -18.78 6.12 13.62
CA THR A 397 -18.69 5.82 12.17
C THR A 397 -18.33 4.36 11.89
N GLY A 398 -18.11 3.55 12.94
CA GLY A 398 -17.66 2.17 12.85
C GLY A 398 -16.19 2.00 13.27
N SER A 399 -15.84 0.76 13.62
CA SER A 399 -14.54 0.38 14.19
C SER A 399 -13.52 -0.15 13.17
N LEU A 400 -13.90 -0.31 11.89
CA LEU A 400 -13.09 -1.00 10.88
C LEU A 400 -11.71 -0.37 10.68
N ASP A 401 -11.63 0.97 10.60
CA ASP A 401 -10.37 1.69 10.41
C ASP A 401 -9.44 1.53 11.62
N ALA A 402 -10.01 1.54 12.83
CA ALA A 402 -9.27 1.28 14.07
C ALA A 402 -8.80 -0.17 14.15
N ALA A 403 -9.64 -1.14 13.77
CA ALA A 403 -9.28 -2.56 13.72
C ALA A 403 -8.10 -2.82 12.78
N GLN A 404 -8.07 -2.17 11.61
CA GLN A 404 -6.94 -2.27 10.68
C GLN A 404 -5.67 -1.58 11.22
N ALA A 405 -5.80 -0.47 11.92
CA ALA A 405 -4.67 0.16 12.60
C ALA A 405 -4.09 -0.78 13.68
N LEU A 406 -4.96 -1.32 14.56
CA LEU A 406 -4.60 -2.28 15.60
C LEU A 406 -3.94 -3.54 15.03
N GLN A 407 -4.45 -4.10 13.93
CA GLN A 407 -3.83 -5.22 13.23
C GLN A 407 -2.37 -4.94 12.88
N ASN A 408 -2.08 -3.78 12.28
CA ASN A 408 -0.73 -3.41 11.87
C ASN A 408 0.18 -3.09 13.07
N LEU A 409 -0.35 -2.43 14.11
CA LEU A 409 0.39 -2.13 15.33
C LEU A 409 0.70 -3.40 16.13
N ALA A 410 -0.25 -4.33 16.24
CA ALA A 410 -0.07 -5.62 16.90
C ALA A 410 0.85 -6.57 16.13
N LEU A 411 1.08 -6.35 14.82
CA LEU A 411 2.08 -7.11 14.06
C LEU A 411 3.51 -6.75 14.48
N VAL A 412 3.74 -5.50 14.91
CA VAL A 412 5.07 -4.98 15.25
C VAL A 412 5.34 -4.95 16.75
N ARG A 413 4.32 -4.68 17.58
CA ARG A 413 4.38 -4.61 19.05
C ARG A 413 3.12 -5.19 19.71
N PRO A 414 2.89 -6.51 19.64
CA PRO A 414 1.72 -7.14 20.25
C PRO A 414 1.58 -6.82 21.75
N GLY A 415 2.68 -6.86 22.52
CA GLY A 415 2.65 -6.64 23.98
C GLY A 415 2.17 -5.26 24.42
N LEU A 416 2.22 -4.23 23.56
CA LEU A 416 1.72 -2.89 23.89
C LEU A 416 0.27 -2.66 23.46
N VAL A 417 -0.19 -3.41 22.46
CA VAL A 417 -1.43 -3.15 21.71
C VAL A 417 -2.53 -4.12 22.11
N ILE A 418 -2.22 -5.40 22.27
CA ILE A 418 -3.20 -6.44 22.54
C ILE A 418 -3.80 -6.31 23.96
N PRO A 419 -3.02 -6.16 25.05
CA PRO A 419 -3.60 -6.18 26.40
C PRO A 419 -4.69 -5.13 26.65
N PRO A 420 -4.52 -3.84 26.26
CA PRO A 420 -5.57 -2.83 26.47
C PRO A 420 -6.86 -3.08 25.69
N VAL A 421 -6.77 -3.73 24.52
CA VAL A 421 -7.96 -4.08 23.74
C VAL A 421 -8.61 -5.33 24.31
N LEU A 422 -7.80 -6.28 24.78
CA LEU A 422 -8.26 -7.50 25.42
C LEU A 422 -9.04 -7.20 26.72
N GLU A 423 -8.51 -6.33 27.58
CA GLU A 423 -9.20 -5.84 28.79
C GLU A 423 -10.57 -5.24 28.46
N LYS A 424 -10.62 -4.38 27.42
CA LYS A 424 -11.87 -3.78 26.94
C LYS A 424 -12.82 -4.81 26.34
N THR A 425 -12.29 -5.86 25.72
CA THR A 425 -13.09 -6.93 25.11
C THR A 425 -13.75 -7.78 26.18
N TYR A 426 -13.01 -8.21 27.21
CA TYR A 426 -13.60 -8.96 28.32
C TYR A 426 -14.68 -8.16 29.03
N LEU A 427 -14.44 -6.86 29.28
CA LEU A 427 -15.44 -5.98 29.85
C LEU A 427 -16.69 -5.87 28.97
N ALA A 428 -16.51 -5.71 27.65
CA ALA A 428 -17.62 -5.61 26.70
C ALA A 428 -18.41 -6.92 26.51
N MET A 429 -17.80 -8.07 26.78
CA MET A 429 -18.48 -9.38 26.79
C MET A 429 -19.33 -9.57 28.06
N GLU A 430 -18.95 -8.94 29.17
CA GLU A 430 -19.69 -9.03 30.44
C GLU A 430 -20.85 -8.02 30.51
N THR A 431 -20.73 -6.87 29.84
CA THR A 431 -21.76 -5.82 29.89
C THR A 431 -22.94 -6.10 28.96
N LEU A 432 -24.15 -6.04 29.51
CA LEU A 432 -25.40 -6.16 28.75
C LEU A 432 -25.95 -4.82 28.26
N THR A 433 -25.40 -3.70 28.74
CA THR A 433 -25.95 -2.36 28.52
C THR A 433 -25.35 -1.63 27.32
N GLU A 434 -24.19 -2.07 26.79
CA GLU A 434 -23.43 -1.35 25.77
C GLU A 434 -23.07 -2.23 24.55
N PRO A 435 -24.06 -2.71 23.77
CA PRO A 435 -23.84 -3.68 22.68
C PRO A 435 -22.91 -3.17 21.55
N HIS A 436 -22.86 -1.85 21.36
CA HIS A 436 -21.95 -1.23 20.40
C HIS A 436 -20.46 -1.41 20.77
N GLN A 437 -20.14 -1.56 22.05
CA GLN A 437 -18.77 -1.82 22.50
C GLN A 437 -18.34 -3.26 22.21
N LEU A 438 -19.25 -4.22 22.35
CA LEU A 438 -18.99 -5.62 22.01
C LEU A 438 -18.66 -5.77 20.53
N THR A 439 -19.51 -5.21 19.64
CA THR A 439 -19.26 -5.28 18.19
C THR A 439 -17.95 -4.59 17.79
N ALA A 440 -17.62 -3.46 18.41
CA ALA A 440 -16.38 -2.73 18.17
C ALA A 440 -15.13 -3.52 18.61
N THR A 441 -15.15 -4.08 19.81
CA THR A 441 -14.03 -4.83 20.38
C THR A 441 -13.80 -6.17 19.67
N LEU A 442 -14.86 -6.91 19.34
CA LEU A 442 -14.75 -8.15 18.55
C LEU A 442 -14.13 -7.89 17.17
N SER A 443 -14.56 -6.85 16.47
CA SER A 443 -13.98 -6.42 15.19
C SER A 443 -12.47 -6.12 15.30
N CYS A 444 -12.07 -5.44 16.37
CA CYS A 444 -10.66 -5.15 16.62
C CYS A 444 -9.85 -6.40 16.96
N MET A 445 -10.41 -7.32 17.74
CA MET A 445 -9.77 -8.59 18.07
C MET A 445 -9.61 -9.50 16.86
N ILE A 446 -10.57 -9.52 15.93
CA ILE A 446 -10.43 -10.21 14.62
C ILE A 446 -9.18 -9.72 13.89
N GLY A 447 -8.97 -8.40 13.83
CA GLY A 447 -7.79 -7.81 13.19
C GLY A 447 -6.46 -8.27 13.82
N MET A 448 -6.46 -8.51 15.13
CA MET A 448 -5.26 -8.90 15.89
C MET A 448 -5.15 -10.41 16.14
N ALA A 449 -6.11 -11.22 15.69
CA ALA A 449 -6.20 -12.65 16.01
C ALA A 449 -4.91 -13.41 15.69
N ARG A 450 -4.28 -13.14 14.54
CA ARG A 450 -2.99 -13.77 14.16
C ARG A 450 -1.86 -13.42 15.12
N SER A 451 -1.80 -12.18 15.62
CA SER A 451 -0.77 -11.76 16.57
C SER A 451 -1.04 -12.31 17.98
N LEU A 452 -2.32 -12.47 18.35
CA LEU A 452 -2.72 -13.10 19.62
C LEU A 452 -2.37 -14.59 19.64
N VAL A 453 -2.81 -15.33 18.62
CA VAL A 453 -2.64 -16.80 18.53
C VAL A 453 -1.19 -17.22 18.32
N ARG A 454 -0.40 -16.45 17.55
CA ARG A 454 1.01 -16.78 17.32
C ARG A 454 1.83 -16.76 18.61
N GLY A 455 1.44 -15.97 19.60
CA GLY A 455 2.26 -15.66 20.76
C GLY A 455 3.64 -15.13 20.38
N GLY A 456 4.59 -15.26 21.30
CA GLY A 456 6.00 -14.97 21.06
C GLY A 456 6.66 -14.21 22.19
N ARG A 457 7.91 -13.79 21.98
CA ARG A 457 8.74 -13.16 23.03
C ARG A 457 8.12 -11.90 23.64
N GLN A 458 7.32 -11.16 22.87
CA GLN A 458 6.75 -9.88 23.30
C GLN A 458 5.38 -10.01 23.98
N PHE A 459 4.68 -11.14 23.78
CA PHE A 459 3.38 -11.40 24.40
C PHE A 459 3.14 -12.92 24.46
N PRO A 460 3.82 -13.63 25.38
CA PRO A 460 3.76 -15.09 25.44
C PRO A 460 2.38 -15.59 25.88
N GLU A 461 1.69 -14.85 26.74
CA GLU A 461 0.36 -15.15 27.27
C GLU A 461 -0.80 -14.99 26.25
N GLY A 462 -0.54 -14.51 25.04
CA GLY A 462 -1.60 -14.30 24.03
C GLY A 462 -2.47 -15.53 23.75
N PRO A 463 -1.90 -16.73 23.53
CA PRO A 463 -2.67 -17.92 23.23
C PRO A 463 -3.60 -18.40 24.35
N THR A 464 -3.31 -18.16 25.64
CA THR A 464 -4.20 -18.62 26.73
C THR A 464 -5.55 -17.90 26.72
N HIS A 465 -5.62 -16.72 26.10
CA HIS A 465 -6.87 -16.00 25.96
C HIS A 465 -7.78 -16.52 24.85
N VAL A 466 -7.31 -17.40 23.97
CA VAL A 466 -8.11 -17.82 22.80
C VAL A 466 -9.37 -18.57 23.22
N LEU A 467 -9.24 -19.60 24.05
CA LEU A 467 -10.39 -20.41 24.48
C LEU A 467 -11.37 -19.62 25.37
N PRO A 468 -10.93 -18.85 26.39
CA PRO A 468 -11.82 -17.98 27.15
C PRO A 468 -12.60 -16.99 26.28
N LEU A 469 -11.97 -16.42 25.26
CA LEU A 469 -12.64 -15.51 24.33
C LEU A 469 -13.65 -16.24 23.43
N LEU A 470 -13.33 -17.45 22.96
CA LEU A 470 -14.25 -18.27 22.17
C LEU A 470 -15.51 -18.60 22.97
N MET A 471 -15.35 -19.10 24.20
CA MET A 471 -16.47 -19.45 25.08
C MET A 471 -17.33 -18.23 25.42
N ARG A 472 -16.70 -17.10 25.81
CA ARG A 472 -17.43 -15.87 26.16
C ARG A 472 -18.08 -15.18 24.96
N ALA A 473 -17.66 -15.48 23.74
CA ALA A 473 -18.27 -14.94 22.54
C ALA A 473 -19.56 -15.67 22.12
N LEU A 474 -19.80 -16.91 22.60
CA LEU A 474 -20.96 -17.71 22.19
C LEU A 474 -22.32 -17.02 22.39
N PRO A 475 -22.59 -16.30 23.51
CA PRO A 475 -23.83 -15.52 23.67
C PRO A 475 -23.99 -14.37 22.66
N GLY A 476 -22.96 -14.09 21.87
CA GLY A 476 -23.00 -13.18 20.73
C GLY A 476 -23.79 -13.72 19.54
N VAL A 477 -24.00 -15.03 19.44
CA VAL A 477 -24.87 -15.68 18.47
C VAL A 477 -26.33 -15.44 18.88
N ASP A 478 -26.85 -14.28 18.51
CA ASP A 478 -28.14 -13.78 18.97
C ASP A 478 -29.09 -13.60 17.78
N PRO A 479 -30.26 -14.27 17.75
CA PRO A 479 -31.23 -14.09 16.66
C PRO A 479 -31.84 -12.68 16.62
N ASN A 480 -31.73 -11.90 17.71
CA ASN A 480 -32.34 -10.58 17.82
C ASN A 480 -31.44 -9.44 17.31
N ASP A 481 -30.11 -9.63 17.33
CA ASP A 481 -29.14 -8.63 16.86
C ASP A 481 -28.29 -9.19 15.72
N PHE A 482 -28.72 -8.92 14.49
CA PHE A 482 -28.01 -9.31 13.29
C PHE A 482 -26.55 -8.82 13.26
N SER A 483 -26.28 -7.60 13.72
CA SER A 483 -24.92 -7.03 13.64
C SER A 483 -23.98 -7.72 14.63
N LYS A 484 -24.45 -7.96 15.86
CA LYS A 484 -23.75 -8.73 16.90
C LYS A 484 -23.51 -10.18 16.46
N CYS A 485 -24.53 -10.82 15.91
CA CYS A 485 -24.46 -12.19 15.44
C CYS A 485 -23.43 -12.36 14.31
N MET A 486 -23.46 -11.46 13.30
CA MET A 486 -22.52 -11.51 12.18
C MET A 486 -21.06 -11.32 12.60
N ILE A 487 -20.77 -10.37 13.50
CA ILE A 487 -19.39 -10.16 13.97
C ILE A 487 -18.93 -11.31 14.86
N THR A 488 -19.83 -11.93 15.63
CA THR A 488 -19.54 -13.11 16.44
C THR A 488 -19.19 -14.30 15.56
N PHE A 489 -19.96 -14.58 14.51
CA PHE A 489 -19.60 -15.63 13.55
C PHE A 489 -18.25 -15.37 12.88
N GLN A 490 -17.97 -14.12 12.48
CA GLN A 490 -16.68 -13.77 11.91
C GLN A 490 -15.54 -13.96 12.93
N PHE A 491 -15.78 -13.62 14.19
CA PHE A 491 -14.84 -13.82 15.29
C PHE A 491 -14.52 -15.31 15.48
N LEU A 492 -15.55 -16.13 15.69
CA LEU A 492 -15.41 -17.58 15.88
C LEU A 492 -14.72 -18.24 14.68
N ALA A 493 -15.15 -17.93 13.45
CA ALA A 493 -14.52 -18.47 12.23
C ALA A 493 -13.04 -18.06 12.10
N THR A 494 -12.68 -16.83 12.48
CA THR A 494 -11.29 -16.37 12.43
C THR A 494 -10.41 -17.12 13.43
N PHE A 495 -10.85 -17.31 14.67
CA PHE A 495 -10.05 -18.01 15.68
C PHE A 495 -9.95 -19.52 15.43
N THR A 496 -11.05 -20.16 15.03
CA THR A 496 -11.08 -21.59 14.73
C THR A 496 -10.28 -21.97 13.47
N THR A 497 -10.06 -21.05 12.54
CA THR A 497 -9.14 -21.27 11.40
C THR A 497 -7.66 -21.09 11.76
N LEU A 498 -7.36 -20.45 12.89
CA LEU A 498 -5.99 -20.21 13.37
C LEU A 498 -5.52 -21.26 14.38
N VAL A 499 -6.44 -21.98 15.02
CA VAL A 499 -6.13 -22.99 16.05
C VAL A 499 -6.70 -24.34 15.64
N PRO A 500 -5.90 -25.42 15.63
CA PRO A 500 -6.43 -26.77 15.45
C PRO A 500 -7.24 -27.17 16.69
N LEU A 501 -8.54 -27.38 16.52
CA LEU A 501 -9.43 -27.83 17.59
C LEU A 501 -9.26 -29.35 17.80
N VAL A 502 -8.22 -29.72 18.53
CA VAL A 502 -7.90 -31.12 18.89
C VAL A 502 -7.63 -31.16 20.39
N ASP A 503 -8.30 -32.07 21.09
CA ASP A 503 -8.03 -32.32 22.50
C ASP A 503 -6.61 -32.90 22.65
N CYS A 504 -5.74 -32.12 23.28
CA CYS A 504 -4.36 -32.44 23.58
C CYS A 504 -4.11 -32.54 25.09
N SER A 505 -5.16 -32.66 25.91
CA SER A 505 -5.06 -32.66 27.38
C SER A 505 -4.25 -33.84 27.93
N SER A 506 -4.28 -35.00 27.26
CA SER A 506 -3.49 -36.18 27.62
C SER A 506 -1.97 -35.95 27.54
N ALA A 507 -1.51 -34.97 26.77
CA ALA A 507 -0.09 -34.68 26.59
C ALA A 507 0.63 -34.29 27.90
N LEU A 508 -0.11 -33.82 28.90
CA LEU A 508 0.40 -33.52 30.24
C LEU A 508 1.01 -34.74 30.95
N HIS A 509 0.52 -35.95 30.63
CA HIS A 509 0.99 -37.20 31.20
C HIS A 509 2.03 -37.91 30.33
N GLU A 510 2.08 -37.56 29.04
CA GLU A 510 2.94 -38.23 28.05
C GLU A 510 4.25 -37.48 27.77
N ARG A 511 4.34 -36.18 28.10
CA ARG A 511 5.49 -35.33 27.75
C ARG A 511 5.99 -34.50 28.92
N ASP A 512 7.26 -34.72 29.27
CA ASP A 512 7.94 -33.96 30.34
C ASP A 512 8.53 -32.62 29.87
N ASN A 513 8.61 -32.39 28.56
CA ASN A 513 9.32 -31.25 27.94
C ASN A 513 8.44 -30.04 27.62
N LEU A 514 7.29 -29.90 28.29
CA LEU A 514 6.36 -28.78 28.10
C LEU A 514 6.73 -27.58 28.99
N THR A 515 6.67 -26.38 28.43
CA THR A 515 6.69 -25.14 29.22
C THR A 515 5.42 -25.01 30.07
N GLU A 516 5.46 -24.21 31.14
CA GLU A 516 4.29 -23.98 32.01
C GLU A 516 3.08 -23.48 31.22
N MET A 517 3.30 -22.55 30.30
CA MET A 517 2.28 -22.05 29.37
C MET A 517 1.70 -23.14 28.46
N GLU A 518 2.54 -24.01 27.90
CA GLU A 518 2.06 -25.13 27.07
C GLU A 518 1.26 -26.13 27.89
N ARG A 519 1.60 -26.35 29.16
CA ARG A 519 0.82 -27.20 30.06
C ARG A 519 -0.58 -26.63 30.29
N GLU A 520 -0.68 -25.33 30.56
CA GLU A 520 -1.99 -24.66 30.70
C GLU A 520 -2.82 -24.76 29.42
N LEU A 521 -2.20 -24.51 28.25
CA LEU A 521 -2.89 -24.60 26.95
C LEU A 521 -3.36 -26.01 26.62
N CYS A 522 -2.52 -27.03 26.86
CA CYS A 522 -2.90 -28.42 26.67
C CYS A 522 -4.04 -28.81 27.62
N SER A 523 -3.97 -28.40 28.90
CA SER A 523 -5.06 -28.65 29.84
C SER A 523 -6.38 -28.02 29.38
N ALA A 524 -6.33 -26.78 28.89
CA ALA A 524 -7.53 -26.06 28.44
C ALA A 524 -8.17 -26.71 27.20
N SER A 525 -7.40 -27.43 26.38
CA SER A 525 -7.93 -28.06 25.15
C SER A 525 -9.02 -29.12 25.38
N ALA A 526 -9.18 -29.61 26.61
CA ALA A 526 -10.30 -30.49 26.97
C ALA A 526 -11.68 -29.80 26.82
N GLU A 527 -11.75 -28.47 26.98
CA GLU A 527 -13.00 -27.72 26.83
C GLU A 527 -13.41 -27.47 25.36
N PHE A 528 -12.64 -27.95 24.38
CA PHE A 528 -13.03 -27.80 22.97
C PHE A 528 -14.30 -28.57 22.62
N GLU A 529 -14.56 -29.70 23.28
CA GLU A 529 -15.82 -30.42 23.10
C GLU A 529 -17.00 -29.59 23.60
N ASP A 530 -16.89 -29.02 24.81
CA ASP A 530 -17.90 -28.14 25.39
C ASP A 530 -18.16 -26.91 24.50
N PHE A 531 -17.10 -26.31 23.95
CA PHE A 531 -17.23 -25.18 23.02
C PHE A 531 -18.05 -25.54 21.78
N VAL A 532 -17.77 -26.68 21.15
CA VAL A 532 -18.46 -27.09 19.92
C VAL A 532 -19.92 -27.45 20.22
N LEU A 533 -20.19 -28.12 21.34
CA LEU A 533 -21.56 -28.44 21.76
C LEU A 533 -22.37 -27.17 22.03
N GLN A 534 -21.83 -26.24 22.83
CA GLN A 534 -22.49 -24.97 23.14
C GLN A 534 -22.64 -24.04 21.93
N PHE A 535 -21.80 -24.19 20.90
CA PHE A 535 -21.96 -23.43 19.65
C PHE A 535 -23.08 -23.99 18.76
N ILE A 536 -23.37 -25.28 18.85
CA ILE A 536 -24.40 -25.96 18.07
C ILE A 536 -25.80 -25.77 18.70
N ASP A 537 -25.87 -25.79 20.03
CA ASP A 537 -27.07 -25.47 20.81
C ASP A 537 -27.52 -24.02 20.60
#